data_AF-A0A2T2Z4U9-F1
#
_entry.id   AF-A0A2T2Z4U9-F1
#
_cell.length_a   1.000
_cell.length_b   1.000
_cell.length_c   1.000
_cell.angle_alpha   90.00
_cell.angle_beta   90.00
_cell.angle_gamma   90.00
#
_symmetry.space_group_name_H-M   'P 1'
#
loop_
_entity.id
_entity.type
_entity.pdbx_description
1 polymer ?
#
loop_
_entity_poly.entity_id
_entity_poly.type
_entity_poly.pdbx_seq_one_letter_code
_entity_poly.pdbx_strand_id
1 'polypeptide(L)'
;MRRTVWAHDGGSGWEVEMALGKDAAAELSQAVSSGQFRLTPEAAREVAGHYEWFAGEMGSRQEELRRLQRLDGFGGFESAQRLQQGFEGKAHQAFDAYRVAEESARRMAAAIYRSAGLMSEADASNAAAIKAANRSME
;
A
#
# COMPACT_ATOMS: atom_id res chain seq x y z
N MET A 1 -3.31 5.15 -46.14
CA MET A 1 -2.03 4.99 -45.42
C MET A 1 -1.90 6.12 -44.39
N ARG A 2 -2.37 5.92 -43.16
CA ARG A 2 -2.26 6.90 -42.07
C ARG A 2 -1.48 6.25 -40.93
N ARG A 3 -0.34 6.85 -40.59
CA ARG A 3 0.47 6.59 -39.41
C ARG A 3 -0.24 7.25 -38.22
N THR A 4 -0.64 6.47 -37.22
CA THR A 4 -0.97 6.98 -35.89
C THR A 4 0.01 6.33 -34.92
N VAL A 5 1.01 7.13 -34.57
CA VAL A 5 1.90 6.91 -33.43
C VAL A 5 1.08 7.18 -32.18
N TRP A 6 0.84 6.15 -31.37
CA TRP A 6 0.34 6.32 -30.02
C TRP A 6 1.54 6.54 -29.10
N ALA A 7 1.69 7.78 -28.66
CA ALA A 7 2.48 8.09 -27.47
C ALA A 7 1.69 7.53 -26.27
N HIS A 8 2.26 6.53 -25.60
CA HIS A 8 1.70 6.03 -24.34
C HIS A 8 2.01 7.08 -23.27
N ASP A 9 0.96 7.76 -22.83
CA ASP A 9 0.97 8.69 -21.71
C ASP A 9 1.33 7.90 -20.43
N GLY A 10 2.31 8.39 -19.67
CA GLY A 10 2.91 7.74 -18.51
C GLY A 10 2.07 7.81 -17.24
N GLY A 11 0.75 7.94 -17.36
CA GLY A 11 -0.21 7.89 -16.26
C GLY A 11 -0.42 6.43 -15.84
N SER A 12 0.10 6.09 -14.68
CA SER A 12 0.45 4.72 -14.33
C SER A 12 -0.77 4.05 -13.66
N GLY A 13 -1.39 3.04 -14.28
CA GLY A 13 -2.71 2.50 -13.87
C GLY A 13 -2.81 2.01 -12.41
N TRP A 14 -1.68 1.70 -11.79
CA TRP A 14 -1.54 1.38 -10.36
C TRP A 14 -1.72 2.61 -9.44
N GLU A 15 -1.46 3.83 -9.91
CA GLU A 15 -1.67 5.05 -9.11
C GLU A 15 -3.16 5.30 -8.86
N VAL A 16 -4.01 4.99 -9.84
CA VAL A 16 -5.48 5.06 -9.71
C VAL A 16 -5.99 3.98 -8.75
N GLU A 17 -5.51 2.74 -8.87
CA GLU A 17 -5.94 1.62 -8.01
C GLU A 17 -5.51 1.81 -6.55
N MET A 18 -4.35 2.42 -6.31
CA MET A 18 -3.84 2.72 -4.98
C MET A 18 -4.53 3.94 -4.32
N ALA A 19 -4.95 4.92 -5.11
CA ALA A 19 -5.82 6.01 -4.64
C ALA A 19 -7.16 5.47 -4.13
N LEU A 20 -7.76 4.49 -4.84
CA LEU A 20 -9.02 3.85 -4.43
C LEU A 20 -8.94 3.25 -3.02
N GLY A 21 -7.79 2.65 -2.64
CA GLY A 21 -7.63 2.05 -1.32
C GLY A 21 -7.66 3.07 -0.17
N LYS A 22 -7.00 4.23 -0.35
CA LYS A 22 -7.00 5.32 0.64
C LYS A 22 -8.37 6.00 0.73
N ASP A 23 -9.00 6.23 -0.42
CA ASP A 23 -10.29 6.89 -0.50
C ASP A 23 -11.39 6.01 0.11
N ALA A 24 -11.42 4.71 -0.20
CA ALA A 24 -12.34 3.76 0.41
C ALA A 24 -12.19 3.68 1.94
N ALA A 25 -10.96 3.76 2.45
CA ALA A 25 -10.71 3.80 3.89
C ALA A 25 -11.22 5.09 4.55
N ALA A 26 -11.09 6.22 3.87
CA ALA A 26 -11.64 7.48 4.33
C ALA A 26 -13.17 7.45 4.36
N GLU A 27 -13.80 6.96 3.29
CA GLU A 27 -15.26 6.80 3.19
C GLU A 27 -15.82 5.89 4.28
N LEU A 28 -15.21 4.73 4.51
CA LEU A 28 -15.62 3.82 5.59
C LEU A 28 -15.46 4.48 6.96
N SER A 29 -14.35 5.18 7.20
CA SER A 29 -14.14 5.92 8.45
C SER A 29 -15.24 6.96 8.69
N GLN A 30 -15.69 7.64 7.63
CA GLN A 30 -16.78 8.61 7.71
C GLN A 30 -18.13 7.94 7.98
N ALA A 31 -18.44 6.81 7.33
CA ALA A 31 -19.65 6.03 7.57
C ALA A 31 -19.73 5.51 9.01
N VAL A 32 -18.60 5.07 9.58
CA VAL A 32 -18.49 4.67 10.98
C VAL A 32 -18.72 5.85 11.92
N SER A 33 -18.04 6.98 11.67
CA SER A 33 -18.10 8.15 12.56
C SER A 33 -19.49 8.80 12.58
N SER A 34 -20.24 8.70 11.48
CA SER A 34 -21.64 9.15 11.36
C SER A 34 -22.65 8.15 11.92
N GLY A 35 -22.21 6.97 12.39
CA GLY A 35 -23.08 5.92 12.92
C GLY A 35 -23.87 5.15 11.86
N GLN A 36 -23.61 5.37 10.58
CA GLN A 36 -24.27 4.69 9.45
C GLN A 36 -23.78 3.24 9.27
N PHE A 37 -22.64 2.89 9.86
CA PHE A 37 -22.06 1.54 9.80
C PHE A 37 -21.64 1.06 11.18
N ARG A 38 -22.11 -0.14 11.57
CA ARG A 38 -21.76 -0.81 12.83
C ARG A 38 -21.61 -2.31 12.62
N LEU A 39 -20.68 -2.91 13.36
CA LEU A 39 -20.45 -4.35 13.38
C LEU A 39 -20.50 -4.87 14.82
N THR A 40 -20.73 -6.17 14.97
CA THR A 40 -20.45 -6.85 16.25
C THR A 40 -18.94 -6.94 16.47
N PRO A 41 -18.46 -7.01 17.73
CA PRO A 41 -17.04 -7.17 18.01
C PRO A 41 -16.39 -8.38 17.35
N GLU A 42 -17.10 -9.50 17.27
CA GLU A 42 -16.61 -10.74 16.66
C GLU A 42 -16.42 -10.56 15.14
N ALA A 43 -17.45 -10.04 14.45
CA ALA A 43 -17.38 -9.79 13.01
C ALA A 43 -16.32 -8.73 12.68
N ALA A 44 -16.19 -7.69 13.50
CA ALA A 44 -15.16 -6.68 13.33
C ALA A 44 -13.74 -7.26 13.44
N ARG A 45 -13.49 -8.15 14.41
CA ARG A 45 -12.17 -8.81 14.55
C ARG A 45 -11.87 -9.73 13.38
N GLU A 46 -12.85 -10.47 12.88
CA GLU A 46 -12.67 -11.33 11.71
C GLU A 46 -12.34 -10.52 10.46
N VAL A 47 -13.17 -9.52 10.14
CA VAL A 47 -12.97 -8.70 8.92
C VAL A 47 -11.71 -7.85 9.03
N ALA A 48 -11.46 -7.18 10.16
CA ALA A 48 -10.24 -6.41 10.36
C ALA A 48 -9.00 -7.32 10.32
N GLY A 49 -9.08 -8.54 10.85
CA GLY A 49 -8.01 -9.53 10.80
C GLY A 49 -7.50 -9.82 9.40
N HIS A 50 -8.38 -9.85 8.39
CA HIS A 50 -7.97 -10.00 6.98
C HIS A 50 -7.16 -8.80 6.47
N TYR A 51 -7.56 -7.57 6.82
CA TYR A 51 -6.81 -6.37 6.47
C TYR A 51 -5.47 -6.30 7.21
N GLU A 52 -5.42 -6.72 8.47
CA GLU A 52 -4.19 -6.79 9.26
C GLU A 52 -3.20 -7.79 8.68
N TRP A 53 -3.68 -8.97 8.27
CA TRP A 53 -2.88 -9.98 7.57
C TRP A 53 -2.35 -9.44 6.25
N PHE A 54 -3.21 -8.86 5.41
CA PHE A 54 -2.81 -8.30 4.13
C PHE A 54 -1.77 -7.18 4.28
N ALA A 55 -1.93 -6.31 5.27
CA ALA A 55 -0.94 -5.29 5.60
C ALA A 55 0.41 -5.91 6.02
N GLY A 56 0.39 -7.02 6.76
CA GLY A 56 1.59 -7.79 7.11
C GLY A 56 2.32 -8.35 5.88
N GLU A 57 1.58 -8.87 4.91
CA GLU A 57 2.16 -9.35 3.64
C GLU A 57 2.81 -8.19 2.86
N MET A 58 2.14 -7.04 2.75
CA MET A 58 2.70 -5.86 2.07
C MET A 58 3.99 -5.38 2.73
N GLY A 59 4.03 -5.36 4.07
CA GLY A 59 5.25 -5.06 4.82
C GLY A 59 6.37 -6.05 4.53
N SER A 60 6.05 -7.34 4.45
CA SER A 60 7.03 -8.39 4.14
C SER A 60 7.62 -8.26 2.72
N ARG A 61 6.81 -7.84 1.73
CA ARG A 61 7.28 -7.57 0.37
C ARG A 61 8.18 -6.33 0.28
N GLN A 62 7.92 -5.30 1.09
CA GLN A 62 8.83 -4.15 1.18
C GLN A 62 10.21 -4.57 1.70
N GLU A 63 10.28 -5.44 2.72
CA GLU A 63 11.57 -5.96 3.20
C GLU A 63 12.28 -6.83 2.16
N GLU A 64 11.53 -7.59 1.36
CA GLU A 64 12.09 -8.33 0.22
C GLU A 64 12.72 -7.39 -0.81
N LEU A 65 12.03 -6.30 -1.18
CA LEU A 65 12.54 -5.30 -2.12
C LEU A 65 13.81 -4.62 -1.60
N ARG A 66 13.87 -4.26 -0.32
CA ARG A 66 15.10 -3.70 0.28
C ARG A 66 16.29 -4.63 0.15
N ARG A 67 16.08 -5.94 0.33
CA ARG A 67 17.16 -6.93 0.16
C ARG A 67 17.61 -7.07 -1.29
N LEU A 68 16.68 -6.90 -2.24
CA LEU A 68 16.94 -7.08 -3.68
C LEU A 68 17.52 -5.84 -4.36
N GLN A 69 17.42 -4.65 -3.75
CA GLN A 69 17.89 -3.39 -4.36
C GLN A 69 19.40 -3.37 -4.64
N ARG A 70 20.20 -4.19 -3.95
CA ARG A 70 21.63 -4.31 -4.19
C ARG A 70 21.91 -5.27 -5.37
N LEU A 71 21.57 -4.81 -6.58
CA LEU A 71 21.82 -5.54 -7.82
C LEU A 71 23.25 -5.30 -8.32
N ASP A 72 24.19 -6.06 -7.77
CA ASP A 72 25.55 -6.16 -8.32
C ASP A 72 25.58 -7.12 -9.53
N GLY A 73 26.48 -6.89 -10.50
CA GLY A 73 26.79 -7.88 -11.55
C GLY A 73 26.30 -7.59 -12.97
N PHE A 74 25.75 -6.41 -13.25
CA PHE A 74 25.38 -6.01 -14.62
C PHE A 74 26.60 -5.70 -15.52
N GLY A 75 27.78 -5.42 -14.94
CA GLY A 75 29.01 -5.11 -15.68
C GLY A 75 29.15 -3.63 -16.05
N GLY A 76 30.24 -3.28 -16.74
CA GLY A 76 30.63 -1.88 -16.99
C GLY A 76 30.09 -1.24 -18.28
N PHE A 77 29.33 -1.96 -19.09
CA PHE A 77 28.77 -1.41 -20.33
C PHE A 77 27.64 -0.42 -20.04
N GLU A 78 27.55 0.66 -20.82
CA GLU A 78 26.53 1.70 -20.67
C GLU A 78 25.09 1.14 -20.75
N SER A 79 24.86 0.15 -21.62
CA SER A 79 23.56 -0.54 -21.71
C SER A 79 23.20 -1.27 -20.42
N ALA A 80 24.19 -1.85 -19.74
CA ALA A 80 23.99 -2.58 -18.50
C ALA A 80 23.73 -1.63 -17.33
N GLN A 81 24.42 -0.48 -17.28
CA GLN A 81 24.16 0.57 -16.29
C GLN A 81 22.75 1.15 -16.41
N ARG A 82 22.27 1.39 -17.64
CA ARG A 82 20.88 1.86 -17.87
C ARG A 82 19.84 0.83 -17.41
N LEU A 83 20.11 -0.45 -17.61
CA LEU A 83 19.22 -1.52 -17.17
C LEU A 83 19.18 -1.63 -15.64
N GLN A 84 20.35 -1.54 -14.99
CA GLN A 84 20.46 -1.49 -13.53
C GLN A 84 19.63 -0.34 -12.94
N GLN A 85 19.81 0.89 -13.45
CA GLN A 85 19.03 2.05 -13.02
C GLN A 85 17.52 1.86 -13.23
N GLY A 86 17.14 1.24 -14.35
CA GLY A 86 15.73 0.93 -14.63
C GLY A 86 15.12 -0.06 -13.62
N PHE A 87 15.87 -1.08 -13.20
CA PHE A 87 15.42 -2.02 -12.17
C PHE A 87 15.36 -1.39 -10.79
N GLU A 88 16.36 -0.58 -10.42
CA GLU A 88 16.36 0.18 -9.16
C GLU A 88 15.14 1.10 -9.09
N GLY A 89 14.83 1.84 -10.17
CA GLY A 89 13.64 2.68 -10.24
C GLY A 89 12.33 1.90 -10.09
N LYS A 90 12.23 0.70 -10.67
CA LYS A 90 11.06 -0.19 -10.50
C LYS A 90 10.94 -0.72 -9.08
N ALA A 91 12.05 -1.04 -8.42
CA ALA A 91 12.05 -1.48 -7.04
C ALA A 91 11.53 -0.36 -6.11
N HIS A 92 11.95 0.89 -6.34
CA HIS A 92 11.40 2.05 -5.62
C HIS A 92 9.89 2.22 -5.83
N GLN A 93 9.42 2.14 -7.07
CA GLN A 93 7.99 2.23 -7.39
C GLN A 93 7.17 1.12 -6.71
N ALA A 94 7.67 -0.12 -6.75
CA ALA A 94 7.01 -1.25 -6.10
C ALA A 94 6.98 -1.10 -4.57
N PHE A 95 8.06 -0.59 -3.97
CA PHE A 95 8.13 -0.31 -2.55
C PHE A 95 7.08 0.71 -2.12
N ASP A 96 6.96 1.82 -2.86
CA ASP A 96 5.96 2.84 -2.58
C ASP A 96 4.53 2.32 -2.74
N ALA A 97 4.26 1.50 -3.75
CA ALA A 97 2.97 0.85 -3.91
C ALA A 97 2.64 -0.03 -2.70
N TYR A 98 3.56 -0.90 -2.27
CA TYR A 98 3.34 -1.74 -1.10
C TYR A 98 3.17 -0.94 0.19
N ARG A 99 3.90 0.17 0.34
CA ARG A 99 3.79 1.07 1.49
C ARG A 99 2.40 1.69 1.59
N VAL A 100 1.88 2.20 0.48
CA VAL A 100 0.54 2.78 0.40
C VAL A 100 -0.54 1.73 0.64
N ALA A 101 -0.33 0.48 0.18
CA ALA A 101 -1.25 -0.64 0.41
C ALA A 101 -1.30 -1.02 1.89
N GLU A 102 -0.13 -1.14 2.54
CA GLU A 102 -0.02 -1.39 3.98
C GLU A 102 -0.74 -0.30 4.78
N GLU A 103 -0.47 0.97 4.50
CA GLU A 103 -1.12 2.12 5.15
C GLU A 103 -2.65 2.06 5.03
N SER A 104 -3.15 1.82 3.82
CA SER A 104 -4.59 1.81 3.53
C SER A 104 -5.29 0.65 4.24
N ALA A 105 -4.71 -0.54 4.20
CA ALA A 105 -5.24 -1.72 4.86
C ALA A 105 -5.30 -1.54 6.39
N ARG A 106 -4.26 -0.96 7.01
CA ARG A 106 -4.28 -0.64 8.45
C ARG A 106 -5.35 0.41 8.80
N ARG A 107 -5.59 1.39 7.93
CA ARG A 107 -6.70 2.37 8.14
C ARG A 107 -8.07 1.71 8.01
N MET A 108 -8.24 0.78 7.08
CA MET A 108 -9.47 -0.02 6.97
C MET A 108 -9.74 -0.81 8.25
N ALA A 109 -8.74 -1.55 8.74
CA ALA A 109 -8.84 -2.28 10.00
C ALA A 109 -9.22 -1.35 11.17
N ALA A 110 -8.58 -0.19 11.28
CA ALA A 110 -8.91 0.80 12.31
C ALA A 110 -10.36 1.32 12.22
N ALA A 111 -10.88 1.56 11.01
CA ALA A 111 -12.28 1.94 10.82
C ALA A 111 -13.24 0.81 11.22
N ILE A 112 -12.93 -0.43 10.84
CA ILE A 112 -13.71 -1.62 11.19
C ILE A 112 -13.77 -1.81 12.71
N TYR A 113 -12.64 -1.71 13.41
CA TYR A 113 -12.61 -1.79 14.88
C TYR A 113 -13.45 -0.68 15.53
N ARG A 114 -13.36 0.56 15.04
CA ARG A 114 -14.19 1.67 15.52
C ARG A 114 -15.69 1.41 15.33
N SER A 115 -16.08 0.75 14.24
CA SER A 115 -17.49 0.41 13.97
C SER A 115 -18.12 -0.51 15.01
N ALA A 116 -17.28 -1.27 15.75
CA ALA A 116 -17.70 -2.17 16.82
C ALA A 116 -17.34 -1.66 18.23
N GLY A 117 -16.84 -0.42 18.37
CA GLY A 117 -16.46 0.14 19.67
C GLY A 117 -15.11 -0.36 20.22
N LEU A 118 -14.30 -1.06 19.42
CA LEU A 118 -13.01 -1.64 19.81
C LEU A 118 -11.89 -0.59 19.69
N MET A 119 -11.89 0.39 20.59
CA MET A 119 -11.03 1.57 20.46
C MET A 119 -9.54 1.27 20.62
N SER A 120 -9.16 0.34 21.50
CA SER A 120 -7.76 -0.04 21.69
C SER A 120 -7.16 -0.71 20.45
N GLU A 121 -7.90 -1.62 19.82
CA GLU A 121 -7.50 -2.26 18.56
C GLU A 121 -7.47 -1.25 17.41
N ALA A 122 -8.44 -0.33 17.36
CA ALA A 122 -8.46 0.74 16.37
C ALA A 122 -7.23 1.65 16.48
N ASP A 123 -6.87 2.08 17.68
CA ASP A 123 -5.71 2.93 17.94
C ASP A 123 -4.41 2.22 17.57
N ALA A 124 -4.28 0.93 17.92
CA ALA A 124 -3.13 0.12 17.56
C ALA A 124 -2.96 0.02 16.03
N SER A 125 -4.06 -0.24 15.30
CA SER A 125 -4.02 -0.31 13.84
C SER A 125 -3.73 1.05 13.20
N ASN A 126 -4.28 2.14 13.74
CA ASN A 126 -4.00 3.48 13.25
C ASN A 126 -2.55 3.91 13.49
N ALA A 127 -1.98 3.58 14.65
CA ALA A 127 -0.56 3.79 14.93
C ALA A 127 0.34 3.01 13.95
N ALA A 128 -0.02 1.76 13.63
CA ALA A 128 0.67 0.97 12.62
C ALA A 128 0.55 1.59 11.21
N ALA A 129 -0.61 2.16 10.85
CA ALA A 129 -0.80 2.88 9.59
C ALA A 129 0.13 4.10 9.47
N ILE A 130 0.27 4.89 10.54
CA ILE A 130 1.18 6.04 10.59
C ILE A 130 2.63 5.57 10.43
N LYS A 131 3.01 4.47 11.10
CA LYS A 131 4.34 3.88 10.94
C LYS A 131 4.61 3.44 9.50
N ALA A 132 3.63 2.80 8.85
CA ALA A 132 3.74 2.40 7.45
C ALA A 132 3.88 3.62 6.53
N ALA A 133 3.07 4.66 6.73
CA ALA A 133 3.11 5.88 5.93
C ALA A 133 4.49 6.55 5.93
N ASN A 134 5.18 6.54 7.08
CA ASN A 134 6.50 7.15 7.28
C ASN A 134 7.68 6.24 6.90
N ARG A 135 7.43 5.03 6.40
CA ARG A 135 8.49 4.09 6.07
C ARG A 135 9.18 4.50 4.76
N SER A 136 10.50 4.57 4.75
CA SER A 136 11.32 4.87 3.58
C SER A 136 12.11 3.64 3.12
N MET A 137 12.57 3.65 1.87
CA MET A 137 13.39 2.58 1.27
C MET A 137 14.90 2.75 1.57
N GLU A 138 15.27 3.50 2.61
CA GLU A 138 16.67 3.62 3.07
C GLU A 138 17.23 2.26 3.51
#